data_AF-G5LSY8-F1
#
_entry.id   AF-G5LSY8-F1
#
_cell.length_a   1.000
_cell.length_b   1.000
_cell.length_c   1.000
_cell.angle_alpha   90.00
_cell.angle_beta   90.00
_cell.angle_gamma   90.00
#
_symmetry.space_group_name_H-M   'P 1'
#
loop_
_entity.id
_entity.type
_entity.pdbx_description
1 polymer ?
#
loop_
_entity_poly.entity_id
_entity_poly.type
_entity_poly.pdbx_seq_one_letter_code
_entity_poly.pdbx_strand_id
1 'polypeptide(L)'
;MLSAGQTLRFNLRANPTVCKNGKRHDLLMEAKRQRKTQGDSQDIWSYQQQAALEWLARQQQAALEWLAARQGEQNGFTLREASVDAYRQQQIRREKSRQMIQFSSVDYTGVLVINDPVLFLQRLAQGYGKSRAFGCGMMMIKPGDDA
;
A
#
# COMPACT_ATOMS: atom_id res chain seq x y z
N MET A 1 23.55 13.92 -4.60
CA MET A 1 22.30 14.46 -5.19
C MET A 1 21.57 13.32 -5.87
N LEU A 2 20.23 13.35 -5.91
CA LEU A 2 19.46 12.38 -6.71
C LEU A 2 19.35 12.86 -8.16
N SER A 3 19.36 11.92 -9.11
CA SER A 3 19.28 12.20 -10.54
C SER A 3 18.15 11.43 -11.21
N ALA A 4 17.59 11.98 -12.28
CA ALA A 4 16.64 11.24 -13.13
C ALA A 4 17.35 10.01 -13.73
N GLY A 5 16.63 8.89 -13.82
CA GLY A 5 17.15 7.57 -14.19
C GLY A 5 17.83 6.81 -13.04
N GLN A 6 18.06 7.43 -11.88
CA GLN A 6 18.71 6.75 -10.77
C GLN A 6 17.82 5.64 -10.19
N THR A 7 18.41 4.46 -10.00
CA THR A 7 17.75 3.31 -9.38
C THR A 7 17.99 3.31 -7.87
N LEU A 8 16.91 3.14 -7.10
CA LEU A 8 16.95 3.05 -5.64
C LEU A 8 16.16 1.84 -5.15
N ARG A 9 16.66 1.20 -4.08
CA ARG A 9 15.85 0.28 -3.28
C ARG A 9 15.03 1.05 -2.27
N PHE A 10 13.84 0.56 -1.96
CA PHE A 10 12.97 1.17 -0.97
C PHE A 10 12.32 0.18 -0.01
N ASN A 11 11.95 0.68 1.18
CA ASN A 11 10.99 0.08 2.08
C ASN A 11 9.95 1.14 2.47
N LEU A 12 8.67 0.79 2.45
CA LEU A 12 7.58 1.70 2.78
C LEU A 12 6.46 0.95 3.50
N ARG A 13 6.06 1.43 4.66
CA ARG A 13 4.75 1.10 5.24
C ARG A 13 3.76 2.19 4.85
N ALA A 14 2.68 1.87 4.12
CA ALA A 14 1.65 2.85 3.78
C ALA A 14 0.25 2.36 4.16
N ASN A 15 -0.68 3.30 4.35
CA ASN A 15 -2.12 2.99 4.39
C ASN A 15 -2.71 3.34 3.01
N PRO A 16 -2.90 2.35 2.12
CA PRO A 16 -3.50 2.57 0.82
C PRO A 16 -5.03 2.69 0.95
N THR A 17 -5.56 3.81 0.45
CA THR A 17 -7.00 4.10 0.51
C THR A 17 -7.55 4.39 -0.88
N VAL A 18 -8.72 3.84 -1.19
CA VAL A 18 -9.50 4.13 -2.39
C VAL A 18 -10.72 4.98 -2.04
N CYS A 19 -11.06 5.94 -2.91
CA CYS A 19 -12.29 6.71 -2.81
C CYS A 19 -13.36 6.05 -3.69
N LYS A 20 -14.49 5.67 -3.11
CA LYS A 20 -15.65 5.12 -3.84
C LYS A 20 -16.92 5.82 -3.33
N ASN A 21 -17.72 6.34 -4.25
CA ASN A 21 -18.95 7.10 -3.94
C ASN A 21 -18.73 8.23 -2.91
N GLY A 22 -17.63 8.97 -3.03
CA GLY A 22 -17.25 10.05 -2.10
C GLY A 22 -16.79 9.58 -0.71
N LYS A 23 -16.85 8.28 -0.41
CA LYS A 23 -16.38 7.69 0.85
C LYS A 23 -15.03 7.00 0.66
N ARG A 24 -14.17 7.12 1.67
CA ARG A 24 -12.85 6.50 1.68
C ARG A 24 -12.95 5.12 2.31
N HIS A 25 -12.35 4.15 1.64
CA HIS A 25 -12.24 2.78 2.10
C HIS A 25 -10.76 2.40 2.05
N ASP A 26 -10.24 1.79 3.12
CA ASP A 26 -8.93 1.15 3.03
C ASP A 26 -9.06 -0.10 2.15
N LEU A 27 -7.98 -0.47 1.46
CA LEU A 27 -8.00 -1.56 0.47
C LEU A 27 -8.49 -2.89 1.08
N LEU A 28 -8.10 -3.21 2.31
CA LEU A 28 -8.49 -4.44 2.99
C LEU A 28 -10.01 -4.50 3.25
N MET A 29 -10.62 -3.36 3.61
CA MET A 29 -12.07 -3.31 3.88
C MET A 29 -12.91 -3.36 2.61
N GLU A 30 -12.46 -2.76 1.50
CA GLU A 30 -13.12 -2.95 0.19
C GLU A 30 -13.07 -4.43 -0.22
N ALA A 31 -11.92 -5.08 -0.03
CA ALA A 31 -11.73 -6.50 -0.31
C ALA A 31 -12.66 -7.41 0.48
N LYS A 32 -12.81 -7.15 1.78
CA LYS A 32 -13.70 -7.91 2.66
C LYS A 32 -15.17 -7.73 2.27
N ARG A 33 -15.55 -6.55 1.79
CA ARG A 33 -16.93 -6.25 1.38
C ARG A 33 -17.33 -7.00 0.11
N GLN A 34 -16.45 -7.08 -0.89
CA GLN A 34 -16.73 -7.77 -2.15
C GLN A 34 -16.99 -9.27 -1.96
N ARG A 35 -16.37 -9.89 -0.95
CA ARG A 35 -16.57 -11.30 -0.57
C ARG A 35 -17.93 -11.58 0.08
N LYS A 36 -18.43 -10.68 0.93
CA LYS A 36 -19.73 -10.88 1.62
C LYS A 36 -20.92 -10.96 0.65
N THR A 37 -20.75 -10.48 -0.58
CA THR A 37 -21.79 -10.50 -1.62
C THR A 37 -21.83 -11.82 -2.41
N GLN A 38 -20.80 -12.67 -2.29
CA GLN A 38 -20.79 -14.01 -2.86
C GLN A 38 -21.09 -15.01 -1.73
N GLY A 39 -22.38 -15.19 -1.43
CA GLY A 39 -22.80 -16.37 -0.69
C GLY A 39 -22.66 -17.57 -1.60
N ASP A 40 -21.93 -18.60 -1.19
CA ASP A 40 -22.49 -19.95 -1.17
C ASP A 40 -21.61 -20.97 -0.44
N SER A 41 -22.29 -22.02 0.01
CA SER A 41 -21.75 -23.17 0.74
C SER A 41 -21.70 -24.39 -0.18
N GLN A 42 -20.51 -24.86 -0.59
CA GLN A 42 -20.16 -26.29 -0.77
C GLN A 42 -18.71 -26.48 -1.29
N ASP A 43 -18.11 -27.62 -0.89
CA ASP A 43 -16.69 -28.01 -0.89
C ASP A 43 -15.73 -27.08 -0.14
N ILE A 44 -15.88 -27.17 1.19
CA ILE A 44 -15.47 -26.18 2.16
C ILE A 44 -13.96 -25.92 2.13
N TRP A 45 -13.06 -26.90 2.01
CA TRP A 45 -11.64 -26.65 2.28
C TRP A 45 -10.81 -26.22 1.05
N SER A 46 -10.87 -26.96 -0.05
CA SER A 46 -10.12 -26.65 -1.28
C SER A 46 -10.63 -25.38 -1.97
N TYR A 47 -11.96 -25.18 -1.99
CA TYR A 47 -12.56 -23.95 -2.51
C TYR A 47 -12.26 -22.74 -1.61
N GLN A 48 -12.30 -22.90 -0.27
CA GLN A 48 -11.89 -21.81 0.62
C GLN A 48 -10.41 -21.48 0.45
N GLN A 49 -9.53 -22.47 0.26
CA GLN A 49 -8.11 -22.23 0.01
C GLN A 49 -7.90 -21.48 -1.30
N GLN A 50 -8.51 -21.95 -2.39
CA GLN A 50 -8.39 -21.29 -3.70
C GLN A 50 -8.96 -19.87 -3.67
N ALA A 51 -10.14 -19.69 -3.08
CA ALA A 51 -10.74 -18.37 -2.93
C ALA A 51 -9.90 -17.47 -2.02
N ALA A 52 -9.28 -18.00 -0.95
CA ALA A 52 -8.32 -17.29 -0.10
C ALA A 52 -7.10 -16.80 -0.90
N LEU A 53 -6.51 -17.66 -1.72
CA LEU A 53 -5.37 -17.33 -2.58
C LEU A 53 -5.73 -16.26 -3.60
N GLU A 54 -6.86 -16.40 -4.30
CA GLU A 54 -7.32 -15.42 -5.29
C GLU A 54 -7.57 -14.05 -4.67
N TRP A 55 -8.16 -14.02 -3.48
CA TRP A 55 -8.36 -12.78 -2.75
C TRP A 55 -7.04 -12.14 -2.32
N LEU A 56 -6.10 -12.93 -1.81
CA LEU A 56 -4.78 -12.44 -1.45
C LEU A 56 -4.05 -11.87 -2.68
N ALA A 57 -4.14 -12.55 -3.82
CA ALA A 57 -3.57 -12.11 -5.09
C ALA A 57 -4.19 -10.79 -5.56
N ARG A 58 -5.53 -10.67 -5.52
CA ARG A 58 -6.23 -9.41 -5.86
C ARG A 58 -5.84 -8.27 -4.92
N GLN A 59 -5.63 -8.55 -3.63
CA GLN A 59 -5.17 -7.54 -2.68
C GLN A 59 -3.76 -7.06 -3.01
N GLN A 60 -2.83 -7.98 -3.20
CA GLN A 60 -1.46 -7.65 -3.60
C GLN A 60 -1.44 -6.82 -4.89
N GLN A 61 -2.20 -7.24 -5.90
CA GLN A 61 -2.28 -6.50 -7.16
C GLN A 61 -2.80 -5.06 -6.96
N ALA A 62 -3.91 -4.90 -6.22
CA ALA A 62 -4.48 -3.58 -5.96
C ALA A 62 -3.54 -2.68 -5.13
N ALA A 63 -2.79 -3.26 -4.19
CA ALA A 63 -1.82 -2.54 -3.38
C ALA A 63 -0.61 -2.07 -4.20
N LEU A 64 -0.12 -2.91 -5.12
CA LEU A 64 0.96 -2.56 -6.04
C LEU A 64 0.51 -1.51 -7.06
N GLU A 65 -0.68 -1.67 -7.65
CA GLU A 65 -1.27 -0.69 -8.56
C GLU A 65 -1.46 0.67 -7.88
N TRP A 66 -1.91 0.68 -6.61
CA TRP A 66 -1.99 1.91 -5.84
C TRP A 66 -0.62 2.58 -5.69
N LEU A 67 0.44 1.83 -5.36
CA LEU A 67 1.78 2.39 -5.22
C LEU A 67 2.31 2.90 -6.57
N ALA A 68 2.15 2.14 -7.65
CA ALA A 68 2.61 2.52 -8.98
C ALA A 68 1.86 3.75 -9.53
N ALA A 69 0.54 3.64 -9.68
CA ALA A 69 -0.25 4.63 -10.40
C ALA A 69 -0.60 5.86 -9.57
N ARG A 70 -0.90 5.67 -8.26
CA ARG A 70 -1.34 6.79 -7.41
C ARG A 70 -0.19 7.47 -6.70
N GLN A 71 0.92 6.76 -6.45
CA GLN A 71 2.06 7.32 -5.72
C GLN A 71 3.31 7.45 -6.60
N GLY A 72 3.57 6.54 -7.53
CA GLY A 72 4.72 6.58 -8.41
C GLY A 72 4.67 7.72 -9.42
N GLU A 73 3.89 7.53 -10.48
CA GLU A 73 3.89 8.42 -11.66
C GLU A 73 3.60 9.88 -11.29
N GLN A 74 2.73 10.10 -10.31
CA GLN A 74 2.36 11.42 -9.82
C GLN A 74 3.39 12.08 -8.90
N ASN A 75 4.38 11.33 -8.41
CA ASN A 75 5.37 11.83 -7.45
C ASN A 75 6.81 11.51 -7.84
N GLY A 76 7.10 11.45 -9.14
CA GLY A 76 8.47 11.50 -9.66
C GLY A 76 9.24 10.18 -9.61
N PHE A 77 8.58 9.03 -9.51
CA PHE A 77 9.25 7.73 -9.62
C PHE A 77 8.40 6.67 -10.34
N THR A 78 9.06 5.67 -10.91
CA THR A 78 8.40 4.46 -11.44
C THR A 78 8.87 3.24 -10.65
N LEU A 79 7.98 2.29 -10.38
CA LEU A 79 8.38 1.01 -9.80
C LEU A 79 9.03 0.13 -10.88
N ARG A 80 10.26 -0.33 -10.63
CA ARG A 80 10.91 -1.37 -11.43
C ARG A 80 10.54 -2.76 -10.89
N GLU A 81 10.58 -2.90 -9.56
CA GLU A 81 10.21 -4.11 -8.83
C GLU A 81 9.50 -3.71 -7.54
N ALA A 82 8.48 -4.44 -7.13
CA ALA A 82 7.85 -4.24 -5.84
C ALA A 82 7.15 -5.50 -5.34
N SER A 83 7.23 -5.73 -4.03
CA SER A 83 6.49 -6.77 -3.32
C SER A 83 5.63 -6.15 -2.23
N VAL A 84 4.60 -6.90 -1.85
CA VAL A 84 3.83 -6.64 -0.63
C VAL A 84 4.23 -7.68 0.40
N ASP A 85 4.90 -7.23 1.45
CA ASP A 85 5.51 -8.13 2.43
C ASP A 85 4.54 -8.44 3.58
N ALA A 86 3.64 -7.51 3.91
CA ALA A 86 2.65 -7.71 4.95
C ALA A 86 1.42 -6.80 4.82
N TYR A 87 0.28 -7.32 5.26
CA TYR A 87 -0.93 -6.55 5.56
C TYR A 87 -1.18 -6.57 7.06
N ARG A 88 -1.46 -5.41 7.67
CA ARG A 88 -1.74 -5.31 9.10
C ARG A 88 -2.98 -4.47 9.34
N GLN A 89 -3.90 -4.96 10.16
CA GLN A 89 -4.97 -4.13 10.70
C GLN A 89 -4.51 -3.50 12.00
N GLN A 90 -4.54 -2.17 12.06
CA GLN A 90 -4.17 -1.38 13.22
C GLN A 90 -5.44 -0.96 13.97
N GLN A 91 -5.43 -1.09 15.29
CA GLN A 91 -6.47 -0.58 16.18
C GLN A 91 -5.82 0.23 17.29
N ILE A 92 -6.16 1.52 17.39
CA ILE A 92 -5.58 2.43 18.37
C ILE A 92 -6.72 3.06 19.16
N ARG A 93 -6.68 2.90 20.48
CA ARG A 93 -7.63 3.56 21.39
C ARG A 93 -7.12 4.95 21.71
N ARG A 94 -7.95 5.98 21.51
CA ARG A 94 -7.61 7.33 21.96
C ARG A 94 -7.71 7.40 23.48
N GLU A 95 -6.66 7.88 24.14
CA GLU A 95 -6.59 7.91 25.61
C GLU A 95 -7.73 8.73 26.24
N LYS A 96 -8.11 9.85 25.62
CA LYS A 96 -9.16 10.76 26.10
C LYS A 96 -10.54 10.55 25.45
N SER A 97 -10.74 9.48 24.69
CA SER A 97 -11.98 9.25 23.94
C SER A 97 -12.27 7.76 23.77
N ARG A 98 -13.53 7.35 23.98
CA ARG A 98 -13.98 5.97 23.70
C ARG A 98 -13.93 5.58 22.22
N GLN A 99 -13.67 6.53 21.32
CA GLN A 99 -13.54 6.27 19.88
C GLN A 99 -12.25 5.49 19.58
N MET A 100 -12.41 4.33 18.95
CA MET A 100 -11.33 3.51 18.42
C MET A 100 -10.99 3.94 16.99
N ILE A 101 -9.71 4.19 16.72
CA ILE A 101 -9.20 4.39 15.36
C ILE A 101 -8.85 3.03 14.79
N GLN A 102 -9.37 2.72 13.61
CA GLN A 102 -9.04 1.50 12.87
C GLN A 102 -8.59 1.87 11.46
N PHE A 103 -7.49 1.27 11.00
CA PHE A 103 -7.02 1.38 9.62
C PHE A 103 -6.16 0.16 9.26
N SER A 104 -5.90 -0.04 7.97
CA SER A 104 -4.92 -1.04 7.53
C SER A 104 -3.62 -0.38 7.08
N SER A 105 -2.53 -1.13 7.16
CA SER A 105 -1.25 -0.77 6.59
C SER A 105 -0.70 -1.92 5.75
N VAL A 106 0.03 -1.56 4.72
CA VAL A 106 0.72 -2.46 3.81
C VAL A 106 2.21 -2.14 3.85
N ASP A 107 3.03 -3.16 4.05
CA ASP A 107 4.48 -3.07 4.01
C ASP A 107 4.93 -3.44 2.59
N TYR A 108 5.66 -2.55 1.94
CA TYR A 108 6.19 -2.68 0.60
C TYR A 108 7.71 -2.67 0.63
N THR A 109 8.33 -3.51 -0.18
CA THR A 109 9.74 -3.39 -0.57
C THR A 109 9.88 -3.45 -2.07
N GLY A 110 11.02 -2.98 -2.59
CA GLY A 110 11.27 -3.06 -4.02
C GLY A 110 12.37 -2.14 -4.52
N VAL A 111 12.32 -1.91 -5.82
CA VAL A 111 13.23 -1.07 -6.59
C VAL A 111 12.40 -0.05 -7.37
N LEU A 112 12.80 1.22 -7.29
CA LEU A 112 12.21 2.31 -8.06
C LEU A 112 13.27 3.01 -8.89
N VAL A 113 12.82 3.67 -9.95
CA VAL A 113 13.62 4.56 -10.80
C VAL A 113 13.10 5.97 -10.61
N ILE A 114 14.00 6.91 -10.35
CA ILE A 114 13.67 8.32 -10.22
C ILE A 114 13.38 8.91 -11.61
N ASN A 115 12.21 9.51 -11.78
CA ASN A 115 11.85 10.22 -13.01
C ASN A 115 12.07 11.74 -12.83
N ASP A 116 11.64 12.27 -11.69
CA ASP A 116 11.78 13.69 -11.31
C ASP A 116 12.33 13.77 -9.88
N PRO A 117 13.64 14.09 -9.72
CA PRO A 117 14.27 14.16 -8.40
C PRO A 117 13.64 15.21 -7.47
N VAL A 118 13.18 16.34 -8.01
CA VAL A 118 12.64 17.44 -7.19
C VAL A 118 11.28 17.03 -6.64
N LEU A 119 10.40 16.53 -7.51
CA LEU A 119 9.08 16.07 -7.12
C LEU A 119 9.17 14.88 -6.16
N PHE A 120 10.08 13.93 -6.43
CA PHE A 120 10.32 12.80 -5.56
C PHE A 120 10.77 13.22 -4.17
N LEU A 121 11.77 14.10 -4.06
CA LEU A 121 12.27 14.58 -2.77
C LEU A 121 11.19 15.35 -1.97
N GLN A 122 10.41 16.20 -2.65
CA GLN A 122 9.28 16.89 -2.03
C GLN A 122 8.28 15.89 -1.45
N ARG A 123 7.95 14.84 -2.21
CA ARG A 123 6.99 13.85 -1.75
C ARG A 123 7.54 12.96 -0.66
N LEU A 124 8.81 12.55 -0.76
CA LEU A 124 9.51 11.76 0.24
C LEU A 124 9.45 12.43 1.62
N ALA A 125 9.68 13.75 1.68
CA ALA A 125 9.59 14.54 2.90
C ALA A 125 8.16 14.61 3.47
N GLN A 126 7.13 14.59 2.61
CA GLN A 126 5.72 14.61 3.03
C GLN A 126 5.21 13.22 3.43
N GLY A 127 5.80 12.16 2.90
CA GLY A 127 5.40 10.77 3.07
C GLY A 127 4.21 10.33 2.20
N TYR A 128 4.06 9.02 2.02
CA TYR A 128 3.09 8.40 1.10
C TYR A 128 1.83 7.89 1.82
N GLY A 129 0.67 8.02 1.17
CA GLY A 129 -0.60 7.53 1.72
C GLY A 129 -1.12 8.23 2.98
N LYS A 130 -2.01 7.53 3.70
CA LYS A 130 -2.73 8.03 4.89
C LYS A 130 -2.12 7.50 6.20
N SER A 131 -2.74 7.87 7.33
CA SER A 131 -2.31 7.46 8.68
C SER A 131 -0.86 7.80 9.01
N ARG A 132 -0.31 8.88 8.43
CA ARG A 132 1.10 9.26 8.61
C ARG A 132 1.50 9.50 10.06
N ALA A 133 0.58 10.03 10.86
CA ALA A 133 0.77 10.23 12.30
C ALA A 133 0.84 8.92 13.12
N PHE A 134 0.60 7.76 12.50
CA PHE A 134 0.57 6.45 13.17
C PHE A 134 1.63 5.49 12.62
N GLY A 135 2.75 6.02 12.12
CA GLY A 135 3.88 5.21 11.63
C GLY A 135 3.74 4.71 10.19
N CYS A 136 2.90 5.37 9.37
CA CYS A 136 2.82 5.11 7.93
C CYS A 136 3.44 6.26 7.11
N GLY A 137 3.80 5.96 5.87
CA GLY A 137 4.14 6.92 4.82
C GLY A 137 5.61 7.31 4.72
N MET A 138 6.43 7.01 5.71
CA MET A 138 7.88 7.17 5.58
C MET A 138 8.42 6.10 4.63
N MET A 139 9.07 6.52 3.54
CA MET A 139 9.79 5.63 2.64
C MET A 139 11.28 5.73 2.95
N MET A 140 11.89 4.59 3.27
CA MET A 140 13.34 4.47 3.39
C MET A 140 13.91 4.16 2.02
N ILE A 141 14.98 4.84 1.62
CA ILE A 141 15.65 4.63 0.33
C ILE A 141 17.14 4.33 0.52
N LYS A 142 17.70 3.52 -0.37
CA LYS A 142 19.13 3.26 -0.48
C LYS A 142 19.54 3.06 -1.95
N PRO A 143 20.82 3.23 -2.32
CA PRO A 143 21.29 2.93 -3.67
C PRO A 143 20.86 1.54 -4.16
N GLY A 144 20.47 1.44 -5.43
CA GLY A 144 20.23 0.17 -6.12
C GLY A 144 21.54 -0.56 -6.43
N ASP A 145 21.49 -1.80 -6.92
CA ASP A 145 22.72 -2.58 -7.22
C ASP A 145 23.47 -2.03 -8.45
N ASP A 146 22.80 -1.24 -9.28
CA ASP A 146 23.36 -0.62 -10.48
C ASP A 146 23.98 0.78 -10.22
N ALA A 147 24.17 1.16 -8.94
CA ALA A 147 24.56 2.51 -8.51
C ALA A 147 26.07 2.69 -8.26
#